data_AF-A0A5C8TQQ6-F1
#
_entry.id   AF-A0A5C8TQQ6-F1
#
_cell.length_a   1.000
_cell.length_b   1.000
_cell.length_c   1.000
_cell.angle_alpha   90.00
_cell.angle_beta   90.00
_cell.angle_gamma   90.00
#
_symmetry.space_group_name_H-M   'P 1'
#
loop_
_entity.id
_entity.type
_entity.pdbx_description
1 polymer ?
#
loop_
_entity_poly.entity_id
_entity_poly.type
_entity_poly.pdbx_seq_one_letter_code
_entity_poly.pdbx_strand_id
1 'polypeptide(L)'
;MPRRVFYRISDRADGLFDAITTIEPDTVIRRDGFASLAEAEEWVEGLRVLMAALGAPVAHADDAESPVVEALPEGSTGPGRLRTAR
;
A
#
# COMPACT_ATOMS: atom_id res chain seq x y z
N MET A 1 4.88 19.19 4.85
CA MET A 1 4.81 17.75 5.19
C MET A 1 4.61 16.97 3.90
N PRO A 2 5.26 15.81 3.73
CA PRO A 2 4.99 14.95 2.58
C PRO A 2 3.52 14.50 2.63
N ARG A 3 2.80 14.67 1.53
CA ARG A 3 1.40 14.21 1.43
C ARG A 3 1.41 12.72 1.13
N ARG A 4 0.61 11.95 1.87
CA ARG A 4 0.42 10.54 1.56
C ARG A 4 -0.57 10.41 0.41
N VAL A 5 -0.26 9.52 -0.51
CA VAL A 5 -1.08 9.27 -1.68
C VAL A 5 -1.42 7.80 -1.72
N PHE A 6 -2.70 7.50 -1.82
CA PHE A 6 -3.24 6.15 -1.85
C PHE A 6 -4.03 5.94 -3.12
N TYR A 7 -4.07 4.71 -3.61
CA TYR A 7 -4.98 4.33 -4.69
C TYR A 7 -5.79 3.09 -4.33
N ARG A 8 -6.95 2.95 -4.95
CA ARG A 8 -7.74 1.72 -5.01
C ARG A 8 -8.36 1.59 -6.39
N ILE A 9 -8.49 0.37 -6.87
CA ILE A 9 -9.27 0.06 -8.08
C ILE A 9 -10.60 -0.54 -7.61
N SER A 10 -11.72 -0.01 -8.11
CA SER A 10 -13.06 -0.52 -7.83
C SER A 10 -13.61 -1.19 -9.07
N ASP A 11 -14.11 -2.42 -8.95
CA ASP A 11 -14.99 -2.99 -9.96
C ASP A 11 -16.37 -2.34 -9.87
N ARG A 12 -17.02 -2.15 -11.02
CA ARG A 12 -18.35 -1.59 -11.11
C ARG A 12 -19.30 -2.61 -11.73
N ALA A 13 -20.58 -2.53 -11.35
CA ALA A 13 -21.62 -3.45 -11.80
C ALA A 13 -21.85 -3.46 -13.34
N ASP A 14 -21.36 -2.45 -14.05
CA ASP A 14 -21.38 -2.38 -15.52
C ASP A 14 -20.20 -3.12 -16.18
N GLY A 15 -19.32 -3.75 -15.39
CA GLY A 15 -18.13 -4.45 -15.86
C GLY A 15 -16.93 -3.55 -16.12
N LEU A 16 -17.04 -2.24 -15.84
CA LEU A 16 -15.92 -1.30 -15.93
C LEU A 16 -15.18 -1.20 -14.61
N PHE A 17 -13.98 -0.61 -14.67
CA PHE A 17 -13.15 -0.34 -13.50
C PHE A 17 -12.95 1.16 -13.32
N ASP A 18 -12.92 1.58 -12.05
CA ASP A 18 -12.58 2.95 -11.65
C ASP A 18 -11.30 2.93 -10.82
N ALA A 19 -10.36 3.81 -11.11
CA ALA A 19 -9.20 4.06 -10.26
C ALA A 19 -9.46 5.31 -9.39
N ILE A 20 -9.40 5.13 -8.07
CA ILE A 20 -9.62 6.21 -7.10
C ILE A 20 -8.29 6.49 -6.41
N THR A 21 -7.86 7.74 -6.46
CA THR A 21 -6.65 8.24 -5.81
C THR A 21 -7.02 9.20 -4.68
N THR A 22 -6.53 8.93 -3.48
CA THR A 22 -6.70 9.79 -2.31
C THR A 22 -5.37 10.45 -1.98
N ILE A 23 -5.33 11.77 -1.95
CA ILE A 23 -4.20 12.58 -1.50
C ILE A 23 -4.62 13.20 -0.17
N GLU A 24 -3.97 12.79 0.91
CA GLU A 24 -4.27 13.33 2.23
C GLU A 24 -3.99 14.85 2.30
N PRO A 25 -4.83 15.61 3.01
CA PRO A 25 -5.89 15.14 3.91
C PRO A 25 -7.27 14.91 3.26
N ASP A 26 -7.54 15.52 2.10
CA ASP A 26 -8.92 15.78 1.69
C ASP A 26 -9.15 15.78 0.16
N THR A 27 -8.13 15.44 -0.62
CA THR A 27 -8.26 15.41 -2.08
C THR A 27 -8.53 13.98 -2.55
N VAL A 28 -9.66 13.77 -3.20
CA VAL A 28 -10.00 12.48 -3.85
C VAL A 28 -10.21 12.74 -5.34
N ILE A 29 -9.48 11.99 -6.16
CA ILE A 29 -9.55 12.03 -7.62
C ILE A 29 -10.03 10.66 -8.08
N ARG A 30 -11.03 10.63 -8.96
CA ARG A 30 -11.49 9.39 -9.59
C ARG A 30 -11.24 9.47 -11.08
N ARG A 31 -10.64 8.41 -11.63
CA ARG A 31 -10.56 8.15 -13.05
C ARG A 31 -11.47 6.96 -13.37
N ASP A 32 -12.55 7.22 -14.09
CA ASP A 32 -13.56 6.23 -14.44
C ASP A 32 -13.35 5.64 -15.83
N GLY A 33 -13.98 4.49 -16.04
CA GLY A 33 -14.26 3.95 -17.38
C GLY A 33 -13.18 3.06 -17.99
N PHE A 34 -12.32 2.45 -17.18
CA PHE A 34 -11.37 1.45 -17.67
C PHE A 34 -12.13 0.17 -18.10
N ALA A 35 -11.79 -0.36 -19.26
CA ALA A 35 -12.45 -1.54 -19.82
C ALA A 35 -11.93 -2.85 -19.21
N SER A 36 -10.78 -2.80 -18.52
CA SER A 36 -10.18 -3.96 -17.87
C SER A 36 -9.37 -3.57 -16.63
N LEU A 37 -9.17 -4.52 -15.73
CA LEU A 37 -8.28 -4.35 -14.58
C LEU A 37 -6.85 -4.02 -15.01
N ALA A 38 -6.32 -4.70 -16.03
CA ALA A 38 -4.97 -4.47 -16.53
C ALA A 38 -4.76 -3.02 -17.01
N GLU A 39 -5.74 -2.45 -17.71
CA GLU A 39 -5.69 -1.05 -18.14
C GLU A 39 -5.66 -0.08 -16.94
N ALA A 40 -6.46 -0.36 -15.92
CA ALA A 40 -6.46 0.44 -14.68
C ALA A 40 -5.12 0.32 -13.92
N GLU A 41 -4.52 -0.88 -13.88
CA GLU A 41 -3.21 -1.12 -13.27
C GLU A 41 -2.07 -0.41 -14.01
N GLU A 42 -2.05 -0.43 -15.35
CA GLU A 42 -1.06 0.32 -16.13
C GLU A 42 -1.16 1.83 -15.88
N TRP A 43 -2.37 2.35 -15.78
CA TRP A 43 -2.59 3.75 -15.42
C TRP A 43 -2.05 4.08 -14.02
N VAL A 44 -2.32 3.22 -13.03
CA VAL A 44 -1.79 3.36 -11.66
C VAL A 44 -0.26 3.33 -11.66
N GLU A 45 0.36 2.48 -12.47
CA GLU A 45 1.82 2.41 -12.55
C GLU A 45 2.41 3.72 -13.11
N GLY A 46 1.79 4.28 -14.15
CA GLY A 46 2.13 5.62 -14.64
C GLY A 46 2.02 6.69 -13.54
N LEU A 47 0.95 6.64 -12.74
CA LEU A 47 0.76 7.55 -11.60
C LEU A 47 1.88 7.37 -10.55
N ARG A 48 2.24 6.13 -10.20
CA ARG A 48 3.32 5.84 -9.24
C ARG A 48 4.66 6.44 -9.69
N VAL A 49 5.02 6.23 -10.96
CA VAL A 49 6.27 6.78 -11.53
C VAL A 49 6.29 8.30 -11.44
N LEU A 50 5.20 8.95 -11.85
CA LEU A 50 5.08 10.41 -11.81
C LEU A 50 5.18 10.96 -10.39
N MET A 51 4.44 10.37 -9.46
CA MET A 51 4.35 10.85 -8.09
C MET A 51 5.61 10.55 -7.27
N ALA A 52 6.29 9.44 -7.55
CA ALA A 52 7.61 9.14 -6.98
C ALA A 52 8.65 10.19 -7.39
N ALA A 53 8.64 10.66 -8.63
CA ALA A 53 9.52 11.73 -9.10
C ALA A 53 9.25 13.08 -8.37
N LEU A 54 8.03 13.26 -7.85
CA LEU A 54 7.63 14.42 -7.05
C LEU A 54 7.85 14.24 -5.54
N GLY A 55 8.41 13.10 -5.11
CA GLY A 55 8.65 12.79 -3.69
C GLY A 55 7.39 12.41 -2.90
N ALA A 56 6.32 12.00 -3.59
CA ALA A 56 5.04 11.61 -3.00
C ALA A 56 4.64 10.19 -3.48
N PRO A 57 5.35 9.13 -3.07
CA PRO A 57 5.06 7.77 -3.54
C PRO A 57 3.61 7.35 -3.24
N VAL A 58 3.03 6.57 -4.15
CA VAL A 58 1.63 6.15 -4.15
C VAL A 58 1.52 4.71 -3.64
N ALA A 59 0.82 4.52 -2.52
CA ALA A 59 0.60 3.21 -1.90
C ALA A 59 -0.80 2.66 -2.22
N HIS A 60 -0.98 1.33 -2.21
CA HIS A 60 -2.34 0.78 -2.28
C HIS A 60 -3.10 1.12 -0.99
N ALA A 61 -4.41 1.33 -1.08
CA ALA A 61 -5.24 1.67 0.07
C ALA A 61 -5.20 0.57 1.16
N ASP A 62 -5.28 -0.70 0.78
CA ASP A 62 -5.09 -1.83 1.72
C ASP A 62 -3.68 -1.90 2.34
N ASP A 63 -2.63 -1.49 1.63
CA ASP A 63 -1.26 -1.50 2.18
C ASP A 63 -1.10 -0.45 3.30
N ALA A 64 -1.96 0.57 3.32
CA ALA A 64 -1.95 1.62 4.34
C ALA A 64 -2.52 1.15 5.70
N GLU A 65 -3.29 0.06 5.70
CA GLU A 65 -3.85 -0.56 6.91
C GLU A 65 -2.87 -1.50 7.61
N SER A 66 -1.69 -1.77 7.00
CA SER A 66 -0.65 -2.51 7.69
C SER A 66 -0.03 -1.60 8.76
N PRO A 67 -0.27 -1.86 10.07
CA PRO A 67 0.53 -1.20 11.08
C PRO A 67 1.99 -1.56 10.81
N VAL A 68 2.86 -0.57 10.96
CA VAL A 68 4.28 -0.78 11.21
C VAL A 68 4.42 -2.02 12.08
N VAL A 69 4.83 -3.14 11.49
CA VAL A 69 5.43 -4.23 12.25
C VAL A 69 6.74 -3.66 12.73
N GLU A 70 6.64 -2.99 13.87
CA GLU A 70 7.75 -2.59 14.70
C GLU A 70 8.62 -3.84 14.83
N ALA A 71 9.83 -3.77 14.28
CA ALA A 71 10.83 -4.81 14.43
C ALA A 71 11.15 -4.94 15.93
N LEU A 72 10.35 -5.71 16.64
CA LEU A 72 10.65 -6.13 18.00
C LEU A 72 11.83 -7.11 17.91
N PRO A 73 12.92 -6.91 18.66
CA PRO A 73 14.00 -7.87 18.70
C PRO A 73 13.43 -9.14 19.35
N GLU A 74 13.46 -10.26 18.61
CA GLU A 74 13.10 -11.58 19.13
C GLU A 74 14.07 -11.96 20.25
N GLY A 75 13.69 -11.57 21.47
CA GLY A 75 14.29 -12.01 22.70
C GLY A 75 13.86 -13.44 22.99
N SER A 76 14.84 -14.34 22.96
CA SER A 76 15.00 -15.42 23.93
C SER A 76 14.00 -16.58 23.88
N THR A 77 14.44 -17.72 23.32
CA THR A 77 14.11 -19.03 23.88
C THR A 77 15.36 -19.91 23.77
N GLY A 78 16.15 -19.91 24.84
CA GLY A 78 17.20 -20.91 25.01
C GLY A 78 16.61 -22.26 25.41
N PRO A 79 17.25 -23.37 25.00
CA PRO A 79 17.14 -24.62 25.74
C PRO A 79 18.48 -24.97 26.40
N GLY A 80 18.43 -25.09 27.73
CA GLY A 80 19.15 -26.14 28.46
C GLY A 80 20.67 -26.05 28.58
N ARG A 81 21.18 -25.14 29.43
CA ARG A 81 22.46 -25.38 30.10
C ARG A 81 22.26 -26.47 31.17
N LEU A 82 22.59 -27.72 30.86
CA LEU A 82 22.76 -28.75 31.88
C LEU A 82 23.95 -28.36 32.77
N ARG A 83 23.65 -27.91 33.99
CA ARG A 83 24.57 -27.89 35.11
C ARG A 83 24.08 -28.91 36.13
N THR A 84 24.82 -30.00 36.28
CA THR A 84 24.91 -30.70 37.56
C THR A 84 26.37 -31.06 37.77
N ALA A 85 26.94 -30.52 38.84
CA ALA A 85 28.23 -30.89 39.39
C ALA A 85 28.03 -31.94 40.49
N ARG A 86 28.84 -32.99 40.50
CA ARG A 86 29.55 -33.50 41.68
C ARG A 86 30.57 -34.56 41.25
#